data_AF-A0A258X9B7-F1
#
_entry.id   AF-A0A258X9B7-F1
#
_cell.length_a   1.000
_cell.length_b   1.000
_cell.length_c   1.000
_cell.angle_alpha   90.00
_cell.angle_beta   90.00
_cell.angle_gamma   90.00
#
_symmetry.space_group_name_H-M   'P 1'
#
loop_
_entity.id
_entity.type
_entity.pdbx_description
1 polymer ?
#
loop_
_entity_poly.entity_id
_entity_poly.type
_entity_poly.pdbx_seq_one_letter_code
_entity_poly.pdbx_strand_id
1 'polypeptide(L)'
;MAMTAEEIINKLSQSPELLKRVGRLLEIVENKEGRTTLADDAEECVIEEMRELGKEVMEKWAQDEEQRREHMILESGVAVRKKVKKNSTGIQHMGSSV
;
A
#
# COMPACT_ATOMS: atom_id res chain seq x y z
N MET A 1 22.84 -1.90 -12.20
CA MET A 1 22.81 -0.49 -12.62
C MET A 1 21.83 0.22 -11.70
N ALA A 2 22.18 1.42 -11.22
CA ALA A 2 21.21 2.25 -10.50
C ALA A 2 20.15 2.75 -11.49
N MET A 3 18.90 2.89 -11.03
CA MET A 3 17.84 3.45 -11.86
C MET A 3 18.15 4.91 -12.22
N THR A 4 17.80 5.34 -13.42
CA THR A 4 17.92 6.76 -13.81
C THR A 4 16.83 7.61 -13.17
N ALA A 5 17.03 8.92 -13.15
CA ALA A 5 16.00 9.85 -12.67
C ALA A 5 14.70 9.74 -13.47
N GLU A 6 14.77 9.58 -14.81
CA GLU A 6 13.56 9.40 -15.62
C GLU A 6 12.83 8.10 -15.28
N GLU A 7 13.56 7.01 -15.05
CA GLU A 7 12.97 5.72 -14.68
C GLU A 7 12.27 5.79 -13.31
N ILE A 8 12.87 6.49 -12.35
CA ILE A 8 12.29 6.71 -11.02
C ILE A 8 11.00 7.53 -11.14
N ILE A 9 11.04 8.66 -11.86
CA ILE A 9 9.88 9.53 -12.05
C ILE A 9 8.75 8.78 -12.75
N ASN A 10 9.06 7.97 -13.77
CA ASN A 10 8.05 7.16 -14.46
C ASN A 10 7.38 6.16 -13.50
N LYS A 11 8.17 5.43 -12.70
CA LYS A 11 7.59 4.49 -11.72
C LYS A 11 6.77 5.18 -10.63
N LEU A 12 7.22 6.34 -10.15
CA LEU A 12 6.46 7.14 -9.19
C LEU A 12 5.18 7.69 -9.81
N SER A 13 5.18 8.06 -11.09
CA SER A 13 3.97 8.54 -11.79
C SER A 13 2.89 7.46 -11.92
N GLN A 14 3.27 6.18 -11.90
CA GLN A 14 2.34 5.05 -11.84
C GLN A 14 1.79 4.78 -10.43
N SER A 15 2.24 5.54 -9.43
CA SER A 15 1.90 5.39 -8.02
C SER A 15 1.62 6.77 -7.40
N PRO A 16 0.45 7.38 -7.67
CA PRO A 16 0.17 8.77 -7.27
C PRO A 16 0.34 9.05 -5.76
N GLU A 17 0.05 8.06 -4.91
CA GLU A 17 0.23 8.15 -3.45
C GLU A 17 1.71 8.27 -3.07
N LEU A 18 2.56 7.37 -3.60
CA LEU A 18 4.01 7.41 -3.39
C LEU A 18 4.63 8.71 -3.94
N LEU A 19 4.18 9.17 -5.11
CA LEU A 19 4.64 10.43 -5.69
C LEU A 19 4.33 11.62 -4.77
N LYS A 20 3.12 11.66 -4.21
CA LYS A 20 2.70 12.70 -3.26
C LYS A 20 3.55 12.69 -1.98
N ARG A 21 3.87 11.50 -1.45
CA ARG A 21 4.74 11.36 -0.26
C ARG A 21 6.17 11.85 -0.53
N VAL A 22 6.75 11.46 -1.65
CA VAL A 22 8.08 11.93 -2.05
C VAL A 22 8.08 13.46 -2.24
N GLY A 23 7.02 14.03 -2.81
CA GLY A 23 6.85 15.48 -2.90
C GLY A 23 6.86 16.18 -1.54
N ARG A 24 6.12 15.67 -0.56
CA ARG A 24 6.09 16.24 0.81
C ARG A 24 7.44 16.18 1.51
N LEU A 25 8.20 15.10 1.32
CA LEU A 25 9.56 15.00 1.86
C LEU A 25 10.48 16.07 1.26
N LEU A 26 10.35 16.37 -0.03
CA LEU A 26 11.10 17.46 -0.67
C LEU A 26 10.67 18.83 -0.15
N GLU A 27 9.37 19.05 0.10
CA GLU A 27 8.86 20.29 0.70
C GLU A 27 9.39 20.54 2.12
N ILE A 28 9.57 19.48 2.91
CA ILE A 28 10.20 19.56 4.24
C ILE A 28 11.67 19.97 4.13
N VAL A 29 12.43 19.38 3.19
CA VAL A 29 13.84 19.74 2.94
C VAL A 29 13.98 21.19 2.50
N GLU A 30 13.05 21.69 1.71
CA GLU A 30 13.04 23.07 1.23
C GLU A 30 12.48 24.08 2.25
N ASN A 31 12.00 23.60 3.42
CA ASN A 31 11.29 24.39 4.43
C ASN A 31 10.22 25.32 3.81
N LYS A 32 9.51 24.84 2.78
CA LYS A 32 8.59 25.67 1.99
C LYS A 32 7.43 26.22 2.82
N GLU A 33 7.08 25.55 3.91
CA GLU A 33 6.00 25.97 4.81
C GLU A 33 6.49 26.85 5.98
N GLY A 34 7.80 27.08 6.12
CA GLY A 34 8.38 27.85 7.22
C GLY A 34 8.13 27.25 8.61
N ARG A 35 7.70 25.98 8.68
CA ARG A 35 7.29 25.30 9.92
C ARG A 35 8.45 24.73 10.72
N THR A 36 9.61 24.52 10.10
CA THR A 36 10.77 23.94 10.77
C THR A 36 11.74 25.04 11.16
N THR A 37 11.39 25.79 12.21
CA THR A 37 12.28 26.79 12.82
C THR A 37 13.39 26.15 13.66
N LEU A 38 13.16 24.92 14.12
CA LEU A 38 14.11 24.12 14.89
C LEU A 38 14.37 22.79 14.17
N ALA A 39 15.57 22.24 14.38
CA ALA A 39 15.97 20.95 13.80
C ALA A 39 15.08 19.81 14.30
N ASP A 40 14.64 19.86 15.55
CA ASP A 40 13.81 18.85 16.19
C ASP A 40 12.43 18.74 15.49
N ASP A 41 11.83 19.88 15.13
CA ASP A 41 10.55 19.91 14.39
C ASP A 41 10.71 19.32 12.98
N ALA A 42 11.84 19.59 12.33
CA ALA A 42 12.15 19.00 11.03
C ALA A 42 12.32 17.48 11.13
N GLU A 43 13.01 17.00 12.17
CA GLU A 43 13.21 15.59 12.43
C GLU A 43 11.87 14.87 12.64
N GLU A 44 10.98 15.41 13.48
CA GLU A 44 9.66 14.82 13.72
C GLU A 44 8.83 14.76 12.43
N CYS A 45 8.81 15.83 11.64
CA CYS A 45 8.13 15.84 10.34
C CYS A 45 8.69 14.79 9.36
N VAL A 46 10.01 14.65 9.28
CA VAL A 46 10.64 13.63 8.42
C VAL A 46 10.30 12.22 8.89
N ILE A 47 10.33 11.95 10.20
CA ILE A 47 10.00 10.64 10.76
C ILE A 47 8.56 10.25 10.43
N GLU A 48 7.61 11.17 10.60
CA GLU A 48 6.20 10.88 10.32
C GLU A 48 5.95 10.62 8.82
N GLU A 49 6.47 11.44 7.91
CA GLU A 49 6.33 11.19 6.47
C GLU A 49 7.06 9.89 6.04
N MET A 50 8.20 9.54 6.67
CA MET A 50 8.87 8.26 6.44
C MET A 50 8.02 7.06 6.89
N ARG A 51 7.33 7.17 8.03
CA ARG A 51 6.41 6.12 8.52
C ARG A 51 5.24 5.92 7.56
N GLU A 52 4.64 7.01 7.11
CA GLU A 52 3.52 6.95 6.16
C GLU A 52 3.96 6.41 4.79
N LEU A 53 5.12 6.86 4.28
CA LEU A 53 5.70 6.32 3.06
C LEU A 53 5.95 4.81 3.19
N GLY A 54 6.55 4.38 4.30
CA GLY A 54 6.82 2.97 4.57
C GLY A 54 5.54 2.13 4.58
N LYS A 55 4.45 2.66 5.16
CA LYS A 55 3.14 2.00 5.14
C LYS A 55 2.61 1.83 3.72
N GLU A 56 2.62 2.88 2.89
CA GLU A 56 2.15 2.83 1.51
C GLU A 56 2.97 1.85 0.65
N VAL A 57 4.29 1.83 0.83
CA VAL A 57 5.17 0.86 0.16
C VAL A 57 4.81 -0.58 0.53
N MET A 58 4.58 -0.85 1.82
CA MET A 58 4.23 -2.19 2.31
C MET A 58 2.85 -2.64 1.83
N GLU A 59 1.86 -1.73 1.81
CA GLU A 59 0.52 -2.02 1.28
C GLU A 59 0.57 -2.35 -0.20
N LYS A 60 1.30 -1.56 -1.00
CA LYS A 60 1.48 -1.82 -2.43
C LYS A 60 2.22 -3.12 -2.69
N TRP A 61 3.29 -3.40 -1.94
CA TRP A 61 4.01 -4.67 -2.05
C TRP A 61 3.10 -5.88 -1.74
N ALA A 62 2.25 -5.78 -0.72
CA ALA A 62 1.33 -6.84 -0.38
C ALA A 62 0.29 -7.10 -1.48
N GLN A 63 -0.23 -6.04 -2.10
CA GLN A 63 -1.16 -6.13 -3.23
C GLN A 63 -0.50 -6.77 -4.47
N ASP A 64 0.72 -6.34 -4.81
CA ASP A 64 1.45 -6.88 -5.96
C ASP A 64 1.78 -8.37 -5.74
N GLU A 65 2.18 -8.76 -4.53
CA GLU A 65 2.47 -10.16 -4.20
C GLU A 65 1.19 -11.03 -4.19
N GLU A 66 0.06 -10.49 -3.76
CA GLU A 66 -1.24 -11.16 -3.85
C GLU A 66 -1.63 -11.40 -5.32
N GLN A 67 -1.58 -10.37 -6.17
CA GLN A 67 -1.87 -10.50 -7.60
C GLN A 67 -0.95 -11.49 -8.30
N ARG A 68 0.36 -11.46 -7.98
CA ARG A 68 1.34 -12.40 -8.53
C ARG A 68 1.01 -13.84 -8.15
N ARG A 69 0.61 -14.09 -6.90
CA ARG A 69 0.20 -15.42 -6.43
C ARG A 69 -1.09 -15.88 -7.09
N GLU A 70 -2.07 -14.99 -7.23
CA GLU A 70 -3.32 -15.30 -7.94
C GLU A 70 -3.05 -15.70 -9.40
N HIS A 71 -2.19 -14.96 -10.11
CA HIS A 71 -1.81 -15.26 -11.48
C HIS A 71 -1.12 -16.62 -11.60
N MET A 72 -0.13 -16.90 -10.74
CA MET A 72 0.55 -18.20 -10.71
C MET A 72 -0.42 -19.36 -10.45
N ILE A 73 -1.42 -19.16 -9.59
CA ILE A 73 -2.44 -20.17 -9.30
C ILE A 73 -3.32 -20.41 -10.53
N LEU A 74 -3.79 -19.36 -11.21
CA LEU A 74 -4.55 -19.48 -12.46
C LEU A 74 -3.76 -20.24 -13.54
N GLU A 75 -2.50 -19.89 -13.73
CA GLU A 75 -1.61 -20.53 -14.73
C GLU A 75 -1.32 -22.00 -14.40
N SER A 76 -1.28 -22.36 -13.11
CA SER A 76 -1.04 -23.74 -12.69
C SER A 76 -2.19 -24.71 -12.99
N GLY A 77 -3.37 -24.21 -13.37
CA GLY A 77 -4.56 -25.02 -13.69
C GLY A 77 -5.12 -25.83 -12.51
N VAL A 78 -4.61 -25.62 -11.29
CA VAL A 78 -5.06 -26.31 -10.08
C VAL A 78 -6.39 -25.71 -9.62
N ALA A 79 -7.40 -26.56 -9.41
CA ALA A 79 -8.66 -26.13 -8.81
C ALA A 79 -8.45 -25.69 -7.34
N VAL A 80 -8.21 -24.41 -7.12
CA VAL A 80 -7.98 -23.85 -5.78
C VAL A 80 -9.30 -23.44 -5.12
N ARG A 81 -9.55 -23.96 -3.91
CA ARG A 81 -10.63 -23.47 -3.05
C ARG A 81 -10.23 -22.11 -2.46
N LYS A 82 -10.95 -21.05 -2.83
CA LYS A 82 -10.83 -19.75 -2.16
C LYS A 82 -11.25 -19.90 -0.69
N LYS A 83 -10.37 -19.51 0.24
CA LYS A 83 -10.74 -19.32 1.65
C LYS A 83 -11.47 -17.99 1.77
N VAL A 84 -12.78 -18.02 1.57
CA VAL A 84 -13.66 -16.86 1.82
C VAL A 84 -14.22 -16.99 3.24
N LYS A 85 -14.26 -15.88 3.98
CA LYS A 85 -14.97 -15.82 5.25
C LYS A 85 -16.45 -16.12 4.98
N LYS A 86 -17.01 -17.14 5.65
CA LYS A 86 -18.40 -17.56 5.44
C LYS A 86 -19.33 -16.56 6.14
N ASN A 87 -20.23 -15.92 5.39
CA ASN A 87 -21.15 -14.90 5.92
C ASN A 87 -22.49 -15.47 6.38
N SER A 88 -22.66 -16.79 6.35
CA SER A 88 -23.91 -17.44 6.76
C SER A 88 -23.88 -17.73 8.25
N THR A 89 -24.85 -17.18 8.98
CA THR A 89 -25.15 -17.47 10.40
C THR A 89 -26.05 -18.71 10.58
N GLY A 90 -26.27 -19.49 9.51
CA GLY A 90 -27.15 -20.67 9.51
C GLY A 90 -28.59 -20.35 9.08
N ILE A 91 -29.23 -21.30 8.40
CA ILE A 91 -30.67 -21.26 8.08
C ILE A 91 -31.39 -21.97 9.23
N GLN A 92 -32.25 -21.25 9.97
CA GLN A 92 -33.11 -21.87 10.98
C GLN A 92 -34.15 -22.75 10.27
N HIS A 93 -34.01 -24.07 10.41
CA HIS A 93 -35.04 -25.00 9.99
C HIS A 93 -36.17 -24.95 11.02
N MET A 94 -37.23 -24.21 10.72
CA MET A 94 -38.49 -24.35 11.44
C MET A 94 -39.04 -25.74 11.10
N GLY A 95 -38.98 -26.67 12.05
CA GLY A 95 -39.54 -28.00 11.88
C GLY A 95 -41.05 -27.89 11.69
N SER A 96 -41.54 -28.15 10.48
CA SER A 96 -42.97 -28.37 10.28
C SER A 96 -43.31 -29.74 10.86
N SER A 97 -43.95 -29.73 12.03
CA SER A 97 -44.65 -30.90 12.55
C SER A 97 -45.93 -31.10 11.74
N VAL A 98 -46.03 -32.19 10.98
CA VAL A 98 -47.26 -32.98 10.74
C VAL A 98 -46.85 -34.42 10.40
#